data_AF-A0A2D6QFT1-F1
#
_entry.id   AF-A0A2D6QFT1-F1
#
_cell.length_a   1.000
_cell.length_b   1.000
_cell.length_c   1.000
_cell.angle_alpha   90.00
_cell.angle_beta   90.00
_cell.angle_gamma   90.00
#
_symmetry.space_group_name_H-M   'P 1'
#
loop_
_entity.id
_entity.type
_entity.pdbx_description
1 polymer ?
#
loop_
_entity_poly.entity_id
_entity_poly.type
_entity_poly.pdbx_seq_one_letter_code
_entity_poly.pdbx_strand_id
1 'polypeptide(L)'
;MGLLLTSQGKYDEAEPLYREALEAKHRTLGDEHPSTLISIGNLGNLLQAQGKYDEAESLFREALAGFRRKLGDEHPHTLKTREALEALLEKQKESKTPPTNPPDEDKGGDVQ
;
A
#
# COMPACT_ATOMS: atom_id res chain seq x y z
N MET A 1 -6.72 -14.79 -10.79
CA MET A 1 -7.99 -14.26 -10.28
C MET A 1 -7.81 -12.97 -9.48
N GLY A 2 -6.91 -12.92 -8.48
CA GLY A 2 -6.64 -11.70 -7.68
C GLY A 2 -6.39 -10.42 -8.50
N LEU A 3 -5.48 -10.47 -9.49
CA LEU A 3 -5.17 -9.31 -10.36
C LEU A 3 -6.38 -8.78 -11.15
N LEU A 4 -7.27 -9.68 -11.59
CA LEU A 4 -8.47 -9.31 -12.32
C LEU A 4 -9.48 -8.62 -11.40
N LEU A 5 -9.64 -9.10 -10.17
CA LEU A 5 -10.51 -8.50 -9.16
C LEU A 5 -10.02 -7.11 -8.75
N THR A 6 -8.72 -6.92 -8.55
CA THR A 6 -8.14 -5.57 -8.35
C THR A 6 -8.43 -4.63 -9.50
N SER A 7 -8.33 -5.09 -10.74
CA SER A 7 -8.63 -4.25 -11.91
C SER A 7 -10.12 -3.89 -12.01
N GLN A 8 -11.00 -4.65 -11.34
CA GLN A 8 -12.43 -4.37 -11.24
C GLN A 8 -12.79 -3.57 -9.98
N GLY A 9 -11.81 -3.15 -9.17
CA GLY A 9 -12.03 -2.47 -7.90
C GLY A 9 -12.58 -3.37 -6.79
N LYS A 10 -12.63 -4.69 -7.00
CA LYS A 10 -13.14 -5.69 -6.05
C LYS A 10 -12.06 -6.10 -5.06
N TYR A 11 -11.61 -5.13 -4.26
CA TYR A 11 -10.44 -5.31 -3.41
C TYR A 11 -10.67 -6.33 -2.29
N ASP A 12 -11.85 -6.31 -1.68
CA ASP A 12 -12.21 -7.23 -0.58
C ASP A 12 -12.27 -8.69 -1.05
N GLU A 13 -12.66 -8.94 -2.30
CA GLU A 13 -12.63 -10.28 -2.92
C GLU A 13 -11.21 -10.69 -3.30
N ALA A 14 -10.35 -9.73 -3.64
CA ALA A 14 -8.97 -9.98 -4.04
C ALA A 14 -8.06 -10.31 -2.83
N GLU A 15 -8.28 -9.66 -1.68
CA GLU A 15 -7.45 -9.77 -0.47
C GLU A 15 -7.23 -11.20 0.02
N PRO A 16 -8.27 -12.04 0.23
CA PRO A 16 -8.07 -13.41 0.67
C PRO A 16 -7.25 -14.23 -0.33
N LEU A 17 -7.42 -13.99 -1.64
CA LEU A 17 -6.67 -14.69 -2.69
C LEU A 17 -5.19 -14.30 -2.68
N TYR A 18 -4.87 -13.03 -2.42
CA TYR A 18 -3.50 -12.58 -2.27
C TYR A 18 -2.85 -13.14 -1.00
N ARG A 19 -3.58 -13.20 0.13
CA ARG A 19 -3.08 -13.79 1.37
C ARG A 19 -2.81 -15.29 1.22
N GLU A 20 -3.74 -16.05 0.63
CA GLU A 20 -3.57 -17.48 0.37
C GLU A 20 -2.37 -17.75 -0.55
N ALA A 21 -2.25 -16.99 -1.64
CA ALA A 21 -1.12 -17.10 -2.55
C ALA A 21 0.22 -16.75 -1.88
N LEU A 22 0.22 -15.76 -0.98
CA LEU A 22 1.40 -15.38 -0.21
C LEU A 22 1.81 -16.49 0.77
N GLU A 23 0.86 -17.07 1.50
CA GLU A 23 1.14 -18.18 2.41
C GLU A 23 1.69 -19.41 1.69
N ALA A 24 1.13 -19.75 0.52
CA ALA A 24 1.66 -20.81 -0.32
C ALA A 24 3.10 -20.53 -0.77
N LYS A 25 3.43 -19.28 -1.12
CA LYS A 25 4.80 -18.87 -1.49
C LYS A 25 5.76 -18.91 -0.32
N HIS A 26 5.34 -18.47 0.88
CA HIS A 26 6.13 -18.62 2.09
C HIS A 26 6.53 -20.08 2.33
N ARG A 27 5.55 -21.00 2.25
CA ARG A 27 5.81 -22.44 2.48
C ARG A 27 6.68 -23.09 1.41
N THR A 28 6.58 -22.64 0.16
CA THR A 28 7.26 -23.30 -0.99
C THR A 28 8.61 -22.69 -1.34
N LEU A 29 8.74 -21.37 -1.24
CA LEU A 29 9.92 -20.61 -1.68
C LEU A 29 10.69 -19.99 -0.51
N GLY A 30 10.03 -19.79 0.64
CA GLY A 30 10.56 -19.08 1.79
C GLY A 30 10.31 -17.57 1.74
N ASP A 31 10.50 -16.95 2.91
CA ASP A 31 10.12 -15.56 3.18
C ASP A 31 10.94 -14.56 2.36
N GLU A 32 12.23 -14.83 2.21
CA GLU A 32 13.13 -13.91 1.50
C GLU A 32 13.23 -14.19 0.00
N HIS A 33 12.43 -15.12 -0.56
CA HIS A 33 12.48 -15.38 -1.99
C HIS A 33 11.89 -14.18 -2.76
N PRO A 34 12.51 -13.71 -3.86
CA PRO A 34 12.03 -12.54 -4.60
C PRO A 34 10.54 -12.62 -4.98
N SER A 35 10.07 -13.80 -5.39
CA SER A 35 8.65 -14.00 -5.72
C SER A 35 7.68 -13.95 -4.53
N THR A 36 8.17 -14.20 -3.30
CA THR A 36 7.41 -14.01 -2.05
C THR A 36 7.35 -12.52 -1.73
N LEU A 37 8.49 -11.84 -1.77
CA LEU A 37 8.59 -10.39 -1.57
C LEU A 37 7.74 -9.58 -2.56
N ILE A 38 7.69 -9.99 -3.83
CA ILE A 38 6.79 -9.39 -4.83
C ILE A 38 5.32 -9.57 -4.41
N SER A 39 4.94 -10.74 -3.90
CA SER A 39 3.58 -11.01 -3.43
C SER A 39 3.21 -10.17 -2.20
N ILE A 40 4.14 -9.97 -1.27
CA ILE A 40 3.99 -9.07 -0.12
C ILE A 40 3.70 -7.65 -0.61
N GLY A 41 4.51 -7.13 -1.55
CA GLY A 41 4.31 -5.80 -2.13
C GLY A 41 2.97 -5.65 -2.87
N ASN A 42 2.50 -6.70 -3.55
CA ASN A 42 1.19 -6.70 -4.21
C ASN A 42 0.03 -6.64 -3.22
N LEU A 43 0.13 -7.36 -2.10
CA LEU A 43 -0.85 -7.26 -1.01
C LEU A 43 -0.81 -5.87 -0.36
N GLY A 44 0.38 -5.27 -0.20
CA GLY A 44 0.52 -3.87 0.23
C GLY A 44 -0.20 -2.88 -0.68
N ASN A 45 -0.04 -3.01 -2.00
CA ASN A 45 -0.75 -2.17 -2.97
C ASN A 45 -2.28 -2.31 -2.86
N LEU A 46 -2.76 -3.54 -2.67
CA LEU A 46 -4.19 -3.80 -2.48
C LEU A 46 -4.74 -3.11 -1.24
N LEU A 47 -4.05 -3.26 -0.10
CA LEU A 47 -4.46 -2.66 1.17
C LEU A 47 -4.39 -1.13 1.12
N GLN A 48 -3.40 -0.56 0.41
CA GLN A 48 -3.35 0.87 0.12
C GLN A 48 -4.60 1.34 -0.65
N ALA A 49 -5.03 0.59 -1.66
CA ALA A 49 -6.22 0.91 -2.44
C ALA A 49 -7.53 0.81 -1.63
N GLN A 50 -7.55 0.01 -0.55
CA GLN A 50 -8.64 -0.06 0.42
C GLN A 50 -8.57 1.04 1.50
N GLY A 51 -7.53 1.87 1.51
CA GLY A 51 -7.31 2.87 2.56
C GLY A 51 -6.74 2.31 3.87
N LYS A 52 -6.35 1.04 3.90
CA LYS A 52 -5.71 0.37 5.06
C LYS A 52 -4.21 0.69 5.09
N TYR A 53 -3.88 1.97 5.29
CA TYR A 53 -2.50 2.46 5.16
C TYR A 53 -1.53 1.81 6.16
N ASP A 54 -1.94 1.60 7.41
CA ASP A 54 -1.05 1.03 8.44
C ASP A 54 -0.63 -0.42 8.12
N GLU A 55 -1.56 -1.25 7.64
CA GLU A 55 -1.24 -2.63 7.24
C GLU A 55 -0.36 -2.66 5.98
N ALA A 56 -0.67 -1.83 4.99
CA ALA A 56 0.11 -1.71 3.77
C ALA A 56 1.54 -1.21 4.05
N GLU A 57 1.72 -0.27 4.98
CA GLU A 57 3.03 0.23 5.42
C GLU A 57 3.91 -0.90 5.97
N SER A 58 3.34 -1.77 6.82
CA SER A 58 4.03 -2.93 7.38
C SER A 58 4.53 -3.86 6.28
N LEU A 59 3.67 -4.19 5.32
CA LEU A 59 4.02 -5.09 4.21
C LEU A 59 5.08 -4.48 3.29
N PHE A 60 4.99 -3.19 2.94
CA PHE A 60 6.01 -2.55 2.12
C PHE A 60 7.36 -2.48 2.83
N ARG A 61 7.40 -2.26 4.15
CA ARG A 61 8.65 -2.32 4.92
C ARG A 61 9.28 -3.71 4.90
N GLU A 62 8.47 -4.75 5.06
CA GLU A 62 8.93 -6.14 4.99
C GLU A 62 9.51 -6.47 3.60
N ALA A 63 8.75 -6.17 2.54
CA ALA A 63 9.20 -6.36 1.17
C ALA A 63 10.48 -5.58 0.86
N LEU A 64 10.58 -4.32 1.31
CA LEU A 64 11.74 -3.47 1.11
C LEU A 64 12.97 -4.05 1.80
N ALA A 65 12.84 -4.48 3.06
CA ALA A 65 13.93 -5.09 3.81
C ALA A 65 14.43 -6.38 3.12
N GLY A 66 13.51 -7.22 2.65
CA GLY A 66 13.86 -8.44 1.91
C GLY A 66 14.56 -8.15 0.58
N PHE A 67 14.03 -7.22 -0.22
CA PHE A 67 14.64 -6.87 -1.52
C PHE A 67 16.01 -6.24 -1.34
N ARG A 68 16.19 -5.37 -0.34
CA ARG A 68 17.50 -4.81 0.01
C ARG A 68 18.52 -5.90 0.30
N ARG A 69 18.16 -6.88 1.14
CA ARG A 69 19.05 -7.99 1.50
C ARG A 69 19.40 -8.91 0.34
N LYS A 70 18.45 -9.17 -0.56
CA LYS A 70 18.65 -10.15 -1.66
C LYS A 70 19.19 -9.56 -2.95
N LEU A 71 18.74 -8.35 -3.29
CA LEU A 71 18.98 -7.74 -4.59
C LEU A 71 19.81 -6.46 -4.48
N GLY A 72 19.95 -5.89 -3.28
CA GLY A 72 20.65 -4.62 -3.04
C GLY A 72 19.74 -3.39 -3.15
N ASP A 73 20.27 -2.24 -2.75
CA ASP A 73 19.54 -0.97 -2.68
C ASP A 73 19.20 -0.37 -4.05
N GLU A 74 20.04 -0.59 -5.06
CA GLU A 74 19.85 -0.03 -6.41
C GLU A 74 18.97 -0.91 -7.32
N HIS A 75 18.55 -2.08 -6.84
CA HIS A 75 17.74 -2.96 -7.65
C HIS A 75 16.36 -2.34 -7.94
N PRO A 76 15.83 -2.44 -9.18
CA PRO A 76 14.55 -1.84 -9.54
C PRO A 76 13.37 -2.22 -8.63
N HIS A 77 13.34 -3.45 -8.12
CA HIS A 77 12.33 -3.85 -7.14
C HIS A 77 12.47 -3.11 -5.80
N THR A 78 13.69 -2.97 -5.28
CA THR A 78 13.95 -2.23 -4.05
C THR A 78 13.53 -0.76 -4.18
N LEU A 79 13.91 -0.12 -5.29
CA LEU A 79 13.56 1.26 -5.58
C LEU A 79 12.04 1.45 -5.69
N LYS A 80 11.35 0.58 -6.45
CA LYS A 80 9.89 0.63 -6.58
C LYS A 80 9.17 0.43 -5.25
N THR A 81 9.62 -0.51 -4.41
CA THR A 81 9.00 -0.72 -3.10
C THR A 81 9.23 0.47 -2.18
N ARG A 82 10.38 1.13 -2.25
CA ARG A 82 10.64 2.38 -1.51
C ARG A 82 9.70 3.49 -1.97
N GLU A 83 9.58 3.70 -3.28
CA GLU A 83 8.67 4.71 -3.85
C GLU A 83 7.21 4.45 -3.44
N ALA A 84 6.77 3.19 -3.45
CA ALA A 84 5.44 2.80 -3.00
C ALA A 84 5.21 3.09 -1.50
N LEU A 85 6.22 2.82 -0.66
CA LEU A 85 6.18 3.15 0.77
C LEU A 85 6.13 4.66 0.99
N GLU A 86 6.93 5.45 0.28
CA GLU A 86 6.92 6.92 0.38
C GLU A 86 5.56 7.50 -0.02
N ALA A 87 5.01 7.06 -1.15
CA ALA A 87 3.68 7.48 -1.61
C ALA A 87 2.58 7.11 -0.59
N LEU A 88 2.69 5.94 0.04
CA LEU A 88 1.76 5.53 1.09
C LEU A 88 1.83 6.46 2.31
N LEU A 89 3.03 6.81 2.77
CA LEU A 89 3.21 7.68 3.92
C LEU A 89 2.64 9.07 3.68
N GLU A 90 2.73 9.61 2.46
CA GLU A 90 2.06 10.86 2.10
C GLU A 90 0.54 10.73 2.17
N LYS A 91 -0.04 9.65 1.65
CA LYS A 91 -1.49 9.39 1.76
C LYS A 91 -1.97 9.21 3.21
N GLN A 92 -1.14 8.59 4.03
CA GLN A 92 -1.41 8.45 5.47
C GLN A 92 -1.35 9.79 6.20
N LYS A 93 -0.51 10.74 5.76
CA LYS A 93 -0.51 12.12 6.29
C LYS A 93 -1.76 12.89 5.86
N GLU A 94 -2.12 12.82 4.57
CA GLU A 94 -3.34 13.47 4.02
C GLU A 94 -4.61 13.00 4.74
N SER A 95 -4.74 11.71 5.02
CA SER A 95 -5.88 11.16 5.77
C SER A 95 -5.91 11.59 7.24
N LYS A 96 -4.77 12.00 7.81
CA LYS A 96 -4.66 12.48 9.20
C LYS A 96 -4.80 14.00 9.31
N THR A 97 -4.67 14.76 8.22
CA THR A 97 -4.96 16.20 8.24
C THR A 97 -6.46 16.44 8.19
N PRO A 98 -7.05 17.17 9.15
CA PRO A 98 -8.46 17.54 9.08
C PRO A 98 -8.71 18.39 7.83
N PRO A 99 -9.88 18.28 7.18
CA PRO A 99 -10.21 19.15 6.05
C PRO A 99 -10.09 20.60 6.52
N THR A 100 -9.22 21.37 5.87
CA THR A 100 -9.19 22.82 6.01
C THR A 100 -10.51 23.34 5.44
N ASN A 101 -11.53 23.47 6.29
CA ASN A 101 -12.68 24.28 5.94
C ASN A 101 -12.15 25.67 5.62
N PRO A 102 -12.50 26.26 4.46
CA PRO A 102 -12.24 27.67 4.25
C PRO A 102 -12.88 28.43 5.43
N PRO A 103 -12.24 29.47 5.96
CA PRO A 103 -12.84 30.29 7.00
C PRO A 103 -14.23 30.70 6.50
N ASP A 104 -15.26 30.44 7.30
CA ASP A 104 -16.63 30.87 7.04
C ASP A 104 -16.57 32.26 6.42
N GLU A 105 -16.99 32.37 5.15
CA GLU A 105 -17.32 33.66 4.57
C GLU A 105 -18.45 34.18 5.45
N ASP A 106 -18.05 35.01 6.41
CA ASP A 106 -18.87 35.91 7.18
C ASP A 106 -19.86 36.51 6.18
N LYS A 107 -21.07 35.96 6.19
CA LYS A 107 -22.20 36.55 5.49
C LYS A 107 -22.44 37.85 6.22
N GLY A 108 -21.71 38.88 5.80
CA GLY A 108 -21.94 40.27 6.14
C GLY A 108 -23.39 40.55 5.81
N GLY A 109 -24.23 40.38 6.83
CA GLY A 109 -25.65 40.57 6.76
C GLY A 109 -25.92 42.01 6.39
N ASP A 110 -26.88 42.17 5.49
CA ASP A 110 -27.61 43.40 5.25
C ASP A 110 -27.75 44.23 6.53
N VAL A 111 -27.15 45.42 6.51
CA VAL A 111 -27.56 46.52 7.37
C VAL A 111 -28.23 47.55 6.46
N GLN A 112 -29.56 47.53 6.56
CA GLN A 112 -30.61 48.51 6.18
C GLN A 112 -30.20 49.74 5.36
#